data_AF-A0A8S3FPC5-F1
#
_entry.id   AF-A0A8S3FPC5-F1
#
_cell.length_a   1.000
_cell.length_b   1.000
_cell.length_c   1.000
_cell.angle_alpha   90.00
_cell.angle_beta   90.00
_cell.angle_gamma   90.00
#
_symmetry.space_group_name_H-M   'P 1'
#
loop_
_entity.id
_entity.type
_entity.pdbx_description
1 polymer ?
#
loop_
_entity_poly.entity_id
_entity_poly.type
_entity_poly.pdbx_seq_one_letter_code
_entity_poly.pdbx_strand_id
1 'polypeptide(L)'
;IDYTAVSENPTNLSRLMNKDKSSQYSPRTCGRGYFQYGLTLSIIFVCYTFFIGGNDQTFSKFFFAYLKFDQFNISTKAASWATISYWLSYSIGRLFAAIISVFLSVNMCLNIIWFGGFCLAISWLIFVWFIGLTSTSLFILGAATGLVFSPIFPLSFGLFNQRLNVVPMLLASLLCGSAVGAMTLQKIAG
;
A
#
# COMPACT_ATOMS: atom_id res chain seq x y z
N ILE A 1 -17.72 4.79 -57.47
CA ILE A 1 -16.40 5.02 -58.11
C ILE A 1 -15.60 5.79 -57.05
N ASP A 2 -14.59 5.25 -56.39
CA ASP A 2 -13.58 4.30 -56.86
C ASP A 2 -13.00 3.50 -55.68
N TYR A 3 -12.76 2.21 -55.91
CA TYR A 3 -11.97 1.35 -55.03
C TYR A 3 -10.52 1.49 -55.49
N THR A 4 -9.67 2.18 -54.72
CA THR A 4 -8.22 2.11 -54.95
C THR A 4 -7.57 1.28 -53.86
N ALA A 5 -7.22 0.07 -54.28
CA ALA A 5 -6.37 -0.87 -53.58
C ALA A 5 -5.04 -0.19 -53.22
N VAL A 6 -4.77 -0.09 -51.92
CA VAL A 6 -3.43 0.20 -51.43
C VAL A 6 -2.64 -1.11 -51.52
N SER A 7 -1.77 -1.17 -52.53
CA SER A 7 -0.76 -2.21 -52.74
C SER A 7 -0.05 -2.58 -51.42
N GLU A 8 -0.33 -3.78 -50.90
CA GLU A 8 0.38 -4.35 -49.77
C GLU A 8 1.82 -4.69 -50.17
N ASN A 9 2.74 -3.81 -49.78
CA ASN A 9 4.17 -4.07 -49.89
C ASN A 9 4.57 -5.12 -48.81
N PRO A 10 5.10 -6.31 -49.18
CA PRO A 10 5.40 -7.39 -48.23
C PRO A 10 6.47 -7.04 -47.19
N THR A 11 7.20 -5.93 -47.38
CA THR A 11 8.15 -5.38 -46.39
C THR A 11 7.48 -4.69 -45.19
N ASN A 12 6.19 -4.36 -45.27
CA ASN A 12 5.45 -3.78 -44.14
C ASN A 12 4.79 -4.84 -43.24
N LEU A 13 4.54 -6.05 -43.75
CA LEU A 13 3.94 -7.14 -42.98
C LEU A 13 4.91 -7.66 -41.90
N SER A 14 6.21 -7.71 -42.20
CA SER A 14 7.25 -8.08 -41.23
C SER A 14 7.46 -7.02 -40.14
N ARG A 15 7.18 -5.74 -40.41
CA ARG A 15 7.15 -4.68 -39.37
C ARG A 15 5.89 -4.71 -38.53
N LEU A 16 4.74 -5.08 -39.10
CA LEU A 16 3.48 -5.22 -38.36
C LEU A 16 3.51 -6.46 -37.45
N MET A 17 4.05 -7.59 -37.90
CA MET A 17 4.19 -8.79 -37.08
C MET A 17 5.20 -8.65 -35.92
N ASN A 18 6.09 -7.66 -35.97
CA ASN A 18 7.01 -7.37 -34.85
C ASN A 18 6.42 -6.38 -33.83
N LYS A 19 5.27 -5.76 -34.15
CA LYS A 19 4.57 -4.82 -33.26
C LYS A 19 3.54 -5.51 -32.36
N ASP A 20 3.14 -6.74 -32.70
CA ASP A 20 2.13 -7.53 -31.97
C ASP A 20 2.66 -8.37 -30.81
N LYS A 21 3.93 -8.18 -30.42
CA LYS A 21 4.34 -8.49 -29.05
C LYS A 21 4.06 -7.27 -28.17
N SER A 22 2.78 -6.88 -28.08
CA SER A 22 2.36 -6.04 -26.96
C SER A 22 2.59 -6.87 -25.69
N SER A 23 3.75 -6.67 -25.09
CA SER A 23 4.10 -7.29 -23.82
C SER A 23 2.95 -7.02 -22.87
N GLN A 24 2.38 -8.08 -22.31
CA GLN A 24 1.30 -8.04 -21.31
C GLN A 24 1.66 -7.10 -20.14
N TYR A 25 2.96 -6.84 -19.98
CA TYR A 25 3.60 -5.85 -19.13
C TYR A 25 3.86 -4.51 -19.84
N SER A 26 2.85 -3.90 -20.44
CA SER A 26 2.99 -2.55 -21.02
C SER A 26 2.72 -1.49 -19.95
N PRO A 27 3.66 -0.58 -19.63
CA PRO A 27 3.34 0.59 -18.82
C PRO A 27 2.20 1.37 -19.49
N ARG A 28 1.28 1.93 -18.69
CA ARG A 28 0.33 2.91 -19.24
C ARG A 28 1.08 4.16 -19.70
N THR A 29 0.37 5.09 -20.35
CA THR A 29 0.79 6.40 -20.92
C THR A 29 2.08 7.05 -20.39
N CYS A 30 2.41 6.89 -19.10
CA CYS A 30 3.63 7.40 -18.47
C CYS A 30 4.94 6.73 -18.94
N GLY A 31 4.93 5.43 -19.23
CA GLY A 31 6.15 4.70 -19.59
C GLY A 31 6.42 4.61 -21.09
N ARG A 32 5.59 5.24 -21.94
CA ARG A 32 5.69 5.21 -23.43
C ARG A 32 5.94 3.81 -24.03
N GLY A 33 5.50 2.74 -23.36
CA GLY A 33 5.70 1.35 -23.78
C GLY A 33 7.07 0.72 -23.42
N TYR A 34 7.94 1.41 -22.69
CA TYR A 34 9.24 0.87 -22.27
C TYR A 34 9.07 -0.21 -21.19
N PHE A 35 9.36 -1.47 -21.55
CA PHE A 35 9.29 -2.62 -20.64
C PHE A 35 10.10 -2.42 -19.35
N GLN A 36 11.32 -1.86 -19.46
CA GLN A 36 12.19 -1.60 -18.31
C GLN A 36 11.53 -0.69 -17.26
N TYR A 37 10.81 0.35 -17.68
CA TYR A 37 10.08 1.22 -16.76
C TYR A 37 8.99 0.44 -16.00
N GLY A 38 8.26 -0.42 -16.71
CA GLY A 38 7.24 -1.28 -16.10
C GLY A 38 7.82 -2.24 -15.07
N LEU A 39 8.90 -2.92 -15.43
CA LEU A 39 9.61 -3.86 -14.55
C LEU A 39 10.12 -3.17 -13.28
N THR A 40 10.83 -2.04 -13.43
CA THR A 40 11.36 -1.28 -12.28
C THR A 40 10.25 -0.83 -11.34
N LEU A 41 9.16 -0.26 -11.87
CA LEU A 41 8.05 0.21 -11.06
C LEU A 41 7.36 -0.94 -10.31
N SER A 42 7.39 -2.14 -10.88
CA SER A 42 6.79 -3.32 -10.27
C SER A 42 7.63 -3.90 -9.16
N ILE A 43 8.96 -3.92 -9.31
CA ILE A 43 9.89 -4.29 -8.24
C ILE A 43 9.72 -3.32 -7.07
N ILE A 44 9.70 -2.01 -7.35
CA ILE A 44 9.46 -0.98 -6.33
C ILE A 44 8.14 -1.24 -5.62
N PHE A 45 7.09 -1.58 -6.36
CA PHE A 45 5.78 -1.80 -5.76
C PHE A 45 5.70 -3.09 -4.93
N VAL A 46 6.37 -4.18 -5.35
CA VAL A 46 6.50 -5.40 -4.55
C VAL A 46 7.26 -5.13 -3.26
N CYS A 47 8.39 -4.43 -3.31
CA CYS A 47 9.12 -4.02 -2.11
C CYS A 47 8.27 -3.11 -1.21
N TYR A 48 7.54 -2.17 -1.80
CA TYR A 48 6.63 -1.28 -1.07
C TYR A 48 5.52 -2.06 -0.35
N THR A 49 4.87 -3.00 -1.04
CA THR A 49 3.82 -3.85 -0.45
C THR A 49 4.38 -4.80 0.62
N PHE A 50 5.62 -5.28 0.47
CA PHE A 50 6.31 -6.02 1.52
C PHE A 50 6.40 -5.22 2.82
N PHE A 51 6.86 -3.97 2.76
CA PHE A 51 6.99 -3.15 3.97
C PHE A 51 5.64 -2.70 4.52
N ILE A 52 4.74 -2.17 3.69
CA ILE A 52 3.46 -1.66 4.16
C ILE A 52 2.55 -2.79 4.65
N GLY A 53 2.37 -3.83 3.84
CA GLY A 53 1.52 -4.97 4.18
C GLY A 53 2.10 -5.77 5.33
N GLY A 54 3.42 -5.95 5.35
CA GLY A 54 4.09 -6.60 6.46
C GLY A 54 3.98 -5.83 7.77
N ASN A 55 4.17 -4.51 7.74
CA ASN A 55 4.07 -3.66 8.93
C ASN A 55 2.64 -3.63 9.48
N ASP A 56 1.62 -3.52 8.62
CA ASP A 56 0.21 -3.53 9.05
C ASP A 56 -0.16 -4.81 9.83
N GLN A 57 0.27 -5.97 9.32
CA GLN A 57 0.04 -7.26 9.99
C GLN A 57 0.87 -7.44 11.26
N THR A 58 2.08 -6.87 11.28
CA THR A 58 3.00 -7.00 12.42
C THR A 58 2.61 -6.06 13.56
N PHE A 59 2.25 -4.82 13.24
CA PHE A 59 1.95 -3.77 14.21
C PHE A 59 0.84 -4.19 15.18
N SER A 60 -0.27 -4.74 14.70
CA SER A 60 -1.37 -5.18 15.57
C SER A 60 -0.93 -6.25 16.58
N LYS A 61 -0.06 -7.18 16.17
CA LYS A 61 0.41 -8.28 17.02
C LYS A 61 1.45 -7.79 18.02
N PHE A 62 2.40 -7.00 17.52
CA PHE A 62 3.39 -6.33 18.33
C PHE A 62 2.72 -5.44 19.38
N PHE A 63 1.72 -4.64 18.99
CA PHE A 63 0.99 -3.76 19.88
C PHE A 63 0.27 -4.52 20.99
N PHE A 64 -0.37 -5.66 20.66
CA PHE A 64 -0.94 -6.54 21.68
C PHE A 64 0.12 -7.09 22.64
N ALA A 65 1.23 -7.59 22.12
CA ALA A 65 2.33 -8.15 22.92
C ALA A 65 2.96 -7.07 23.82
N TYR A 66 3.20 -5.88 23.28
CA TYR A 66 3.74 -4.71 23.98
C TYR A 66 2.85 -4.27 25.14
N LEU A 67 1.52 -4.26 24.96
CA LEU A 67 0.58 -3.92 26.04
C LEU A 67 0.51 -4.99 27.13
N LYS A 68 0.65 -6.27 26.76
CA LYS A 68 0.42 -7.40 27.65
C LYS A 68 1.66 -7.84 28.43
N PHE A 69 2.80 -7.98 27.76
CA PHE A 69 4.00 -8.63 28.32
C PHE A 69 5.10 -7.64 28.69
N ASP A 70 5.05 -6.44 28.13
CA ASP A 70 6.09 -5.41 28.30
C ASP A 70 5.67 -4.40 29.40
N GLN A 71 6.15 -3.15 29.33
CA GLN A 71 6.05 -2.14 30.38
C GLN A 71 4.68 -1.91 31.06
N PHE A 72 3.56 -2.23 30.41
CA PHE A 72 2.23 -1.87 30.92
C PHE A 72 1.50 -2.99 31.66
N ASN A 73 1.90 -4.26 31.47
CA ASN A 73 1.30 -5.45 32.07
C ASN A 73 -0.25 -5.39 32.15
N ILE A 74 -0.88 -4.93 31.07
CA ILE A 74 -2.31 -4.66 31.03
C ILE A 74 -3.06 -6.00 30.95
N SER A 75 -4.24 -6.06 31.57
CA SER A 75 -5.10 -7.23 31.46
C SER A 75 -5.33 -7.64 29.99
N THR A 76 -5.37 -8.95 29.74
CA THR A 76 -5.61 -9.49 28.39
C THR A 76 -6.86 -8.90 27.73
N LYS A 77 -7.92 -8.64 28.53
CA LYS A 77 -9.16 -8.02 28.04
C LYS A 77 -8.91 -6.63 27.45
N ALA A 78 -8.14 -5.79 28.16
CA ALA A 78 -7.86 -4.43 27.71
C ALA A 78 -6.86 -4.40 26.54
N ALA A 79 -5.84 -5.26 26.51
CA ALA A 79 -4.95 -5.38 25.35
C ALA A 79 -5.69 -5.84 24.07
N SER A 80 -6.61 -6.80 24.21
CA SER A 80 -7.51 -7.19 23.11
C SER A 80 -8.37 -6.02 22.66
N TRP A 81 -8.85 -5.20 23.60
CA TRP A 81 -9.69 -4.05 23.28
C TRP A 81 -8.95 -2.93 22.55
N ALA A 82 -7.69 -2.69 22.91
CA ALA A 82 -6.81 -1.79 22.17
C ALA A 82 -6.59 -2.26 20.72
N THR A 83 -6.40 -3.58 20.56
CA THR A 83 -6.23 -4.20 19.24
C THR A 83 -7.49 -4.10 18.38
N ILE A 84 -8.67 -4.34 18.96
CA ILE A 84 -9.94 -4.19 18.26
C ILE A 84 -10.18 -2.73 17.88
N SER A 85 -9.85 -1.79 18.78
CA SER A 85 -9.92 -0.36 18.49
C SER A 85 -9.03 0.04 17.31
N TYR A 86 -7.80 -0.50 17.23
CA TYR A 86 -6.92 -0.33 16.06
C TYR A 86 -7.61 -0.79 14.77
N TRP A 87 -8.11 -2.03 14.70
CA TRP A 87 -8.74 -2.58 13.49
C TRP A 87 -10.05 -1.88 13.10
N LEU A 88 -10.83 -1.44 14.10
CA LEU A 88 -12.03 -0.66 13.86
C LEU A 88 -11.68 0.70 13.25
N SER A 89 -10.74 1.40 13.86
CA SER A 89 -10.25 2.70 13.37
C SER A 89 -9.63 2.58 11.98
N TYR A 90 -8.91 1.49 11.74
CA TYR A 90 -8.35 1.16 10.43
C TYR A 90 -9.46 0.93 9.38
N SER A 91 -10.53 0.22 9.72
CA SER A 91 -11.67 0.04 8.81
C SER A 91 -12.36 1.37 8.50
N ILE A 92 -12.52 2.23 9.51
CA ILE A 92 -13.09 3.57 9.39
C ILE A 92 -12.23 4.46 8.49
N GLY A 93 -10.91 4.44 8.65
CA GLY A 93 -10.01 5.22 7.80
C GLY A 93 -10.10 4.84 6.32
N ARG A 94 -10.23 3.54 6.00
CA ARG A 94 -10.49 3.09 4.62
C ARG A 94 -11.81 3.63 4.07
N LEU A 95 -12.87 3.62 4.88
CA LEU A 95 -14.16 4.16 4.47
C LEU A 95 -14.07 5.66 4.18
N PHE A 96 -13.43 6.43 5.06
CA PHE A 96 -13.22 7.86 4.85
C PHE A 96 -12.44 8.13 3.57
N ALA A 97 -11.35 7.42 3.35
CA ALA A 97 -10.56 7.60 2.15
C ALA A 97 -11.28 7.17 0.87
N ALA A 98 -12.11 6.12 0.93
CA ALA A 98 -12.94 5.72 -0.19
C ALA A 98 -13.89 6.85 -0.58
N ILE A 99 -14.55 7.48 0.39
CA ILE A 99 -15.43 8.64 0.16
C ILE A 99 -14.63 9.84 -0.38
N ILE A 100 -13.51 10.18 0.25
CA ILE A 100 -12.67 11.31 -0.16
C ILE A 100 -12.09 11.11 -1.56
N SER A 101 -11.76 9.88 -1.94
CA SER A 101 -11.21 9.54 -3.26
C SER A 101 -12.17 9.77 -4.43
N VAL A 102 -13.47 9.97 -4.15
CA VAL A 102 -14.45 10.41 -5.16
C VAL A 102 -14.24 11.88 -5.53
N PHE A 103 -13.78 12.70 -4.58
CA PHE A 103 -13.65 14.15 -4.74
C PHE A 103 -12.22 14.60 -5.03
N LEU A 104 -11.22 13.85 -4.56
CA LEU A 104 -9.81 14.20 -4.68
C LEU A 104 -9.05 13.20 -5.54
N SER A 105 -8.00 13.70 -6.22
CA SER A 105 -7.08 12.82 -6.95
C SER A 105 -6.32 11.89 -6.01
N VAL A 106 -6.00 10.67 -6.47
CA VAL A 106 -5.26 9.67 -5.69
C VAL A 106 -3.94 10.22 -5.15
N ASN A 107 -3.23 11.05 -5.94
CA ASN A 107 -1.99 11.69 -5.51
C ASN A 107 -2.20 12.64 -4.33
N MET A 108 -3.27 13.45 -4.36
CA MET A 108 -3.61 14.36 -3.25
C MET A 108 -3.96 13.58 -1.98
N CYS A 109 -4.77 12.51 -2.11
CA CYS A 109 -5.11 11.65 -0.98
C CYS A 109 -3.86 11.03 -0.34
N LEU A 110 -2.95 10.47 -1.16
CA LEU A 110 -1.70 9.90 -0.67
C LEU A 110 -0.84 10.95 0.03
N ASN A 111 -0.70 12.17 -0.52
CA ASN A 111 0.08 13.23 0.11
C ASN A 111 -0.50 13.64 1.48
N ILE A 112 -1.82 13.75 1.60
CA ILE A 112 -2.49 14.03 2.88
C ILE A 112 -2.19 12.93 3.90
N ILE A 113 -2.24 11.67 3.48
CA ILE A 113 -1.96 10.54 4.36
C ILE A 113 -0.50 10.46 4.76
N TRP A 114 0.44 10.70 3.83
CA TRP A 114 1.87 10.76 4.14
C TRP A 114 2.17 11.87 5.16
N PHE A 115 1.56 13.04 4.98
CA PHE A 115 1.66 14.13 5.95
C PHE A 115 1.06 13.74 7.31
N GLY A 116 -0.14 13.15 7.32
CA GLY A 116 -0.76 12.63 8.55
C GLY A 116 0.10 11.56 9.24
N GLY A 117 0.71 10.67 8.48
CA GLY A 117 1.62 9.63 8.98
C GLY A 117 2.90 10.23 9.57
N PHE A 118 3.43 11.28 8.96
CA PHE A 118 4.57 12.03 9.50
C PHE A 118 4.22 12.72 10.84
N CYS A 119 3.08 13.42 10.91
CA CYS A 119 2.58 14.02 12.15
C CYS A 119 2.35 12.96 13.25
N LEU A 120 1.84 11.80 12.87
CA LEU A 120 1.63 10.69 13.78
C LEU A 120 2.95 10.09 14.27
N ALA A 121 3.97 9.96 13.41
CA ALA A 121 5.30 9.51 13.81
C ALA A 121 5.95 10.47 14.81
N ILE A 122 5.82 11.78 14.59
CA ILE A 122 6.26 12.80 15.56
C ILE A 122 5.50 12.64 16.88
N SER A 123 4.19 12.41 16.82
CA SER A 123 3.37 12.19 18.02
C SER A 123 3.86 10.98 18.82
N TRP A 124 4.10 9.85 18.16
CA TRP A 124 4.70 8.68 18.81
C TRP A 124 6.05 9.01 19.47
N LEU A 125 6.95 9.73 18.79
CA LEU A 125 8.24 10.13 19.37
C LEU A 125 8.08 11.03 20.61
N ILE A 126 7.17 12.01 20.56
CA ILE A 126 6.92 12.92 21.69
C ILE A 126 6.39 12.14 22.91
N PHE A 127 5.42 11.24 22.70
CA PHE A 127 4.85 10.45 23.78
C PHE A 127 5.85 9.44 24.36
N VAL A 128 6.68 8.81 23.53
CA VAL A 128 7.70 7.84 23.98
C VAL A 128 8.80 8.53 24.79
N TRP A 129 9.31 9.67 24.32
CA TRP A 129 10.55 10.25 24.86
C TRP A 129 10.36 11.41 25.85
N PHE A 130 9.26 12.16 25.75
CA PHE A 130 9.10 13.41 26.51
C PHE A 130 7.93 13.37 27.51
N ILE A 131 6.78 12.83 27.12
CA ILE A 131 5.57 12.85 27.98
C ILE A 131 5.47 11.58 28.83
N GLY A 132 5.93 10.45 28.28
CA GLY A 132 5.67 9.13 28.83
C GLY A 132 4.40 8.52 28.25
N LEU A 133 4.45 7.22 27.99
CA LEU A 133 3.32 6.46 27.48
C LEU A 133 2.39 6.10 28.65
N THR A 134 1.13 6.51 28.55
CA THR A 134 0.03 6.07 29.42
C THR A 134 -0.87 5.09 28.68
N SER A 135 -1.63 4.26 29.40
CA SER A 135 -2.61 3.34 28.80
C SER A 135 -3.54 4.07 27.82
N THR A 136 -4.14 5.19 28.24
CA THR A 136 -5.01 6.00 27.37
C THR A 136 -4.30 6.53 26.12
N SER A 137 -3.06 7.01 26.25
CA SER A 137 -2.29 7.49 25.10
C SER A 137 -1.99 6.38 24.10
N LEU A 138 -1.75 5.15 24.55
CA LEU A 138 -1.52 3.99 23.67
C LEU A 138 -2.79 3.64 22.89
N PHE A 139 -3.96 3.67 23.54
CA PHE A 139 -5.23 3.48 22.83
C PHE A 139 -5.45 4.54 21.76
N ILE A 140 -5.23 5.82 22.08
CA ILE A 140 -5.42 6.93 21.14
C ILE A 140 -4.42 6.84 19.98
N LEU A 141 -3.13 6.66 20.27
CA LEU A 141 -2.07 6.56 19.27
C LEU A 141 -2.24 5.31 18.40
N GLY A 142 -2.62 4.18 19.00
CA GLY A 142 -2.95 2.94 18.27
C GLY A 142 -4.12 3.16 17.32
N ALA A 143 -5.25 3.70 17.80
CA ALA A 143 -6.40 4.00 16.96
C ALA A 143 -6.06 5.01 15.84
N ALA A 144 -5.31 6.07 16.15
CA ALA A 144 -4.87 7.05 15.16
C ALA A 144 -3.94 6.42 14.11
N THR A 145 -3.07 5.50 14.52
CA THR A 145 -2.22 4.71 13.61
C THR A 145 -3.06 3.90 12.65
N GLY A 146 -4.06 3.19 13.16
CA GLY A 146 -5.02 2.46 12.33
C GLY A 146 -5.68 3.38 11.30
N LEU A 147 -6.24 4.51 11.75
CA LEU A 147 -6.95 5.45 10.89
C LEU A 147 -6.09 5.95 9.73
N VAL A 148 -4.89 6.46 10.05
CA VAL A 148 -4.00 7.11 9.09
C VAL A 148 -3.37 6.11 8.12
N PHE A 149 -2.94 4.94 8.59
CA PHE A 149 -2.26 3.96 7.73
C PHE A 149 -3.22 3.20 6.82
N SER A 150 -4.47 3.04 7.26
CA SER A 150 -5.44 2.20 6.57
C SER A 150 -5.68 2.46 5.09
N PRO A 151 -5.66 3.71 4.59
CA PRO A 151 -5.93 3.96 3.19
C PRO A 151 -4.70 3.91 2.31
N ILE A 152 -3.51 3.82 2.89
CA ILE A 152 -2.24 3.75 2.17
C ILE A 152 -2.29 2.59 1.17
N PHE A 153 -2.73 1.42 1.61
CA PHE A 153 -2.81 0.24 0.75
C PHE A 153 -3.75 0.46 -0.46
N PRO A 154 -5.07 0.69 -0.30
CA PRO A 154 -5.97 0.85 -1.44
C PRO A 154 -5.62 2.04 -2.36
N LEU A 155 -5.15 3.17 -1.80
CA LEU A 155 -4.76 4.32 -2.61
C LEU A 155 -3.47 4.07 -3.40
N SER A 156 -2.51 3.33 -2.83
CA SER A 156 -1.30 2.94 -3.55
C SER A 156 -1.61 1.99 -4.69
N PHE A 157 -2.57 1.08 -4.53
CA PHE A 157 -3.10 0.27 -5.64
C PHE A 157 -3.76 1.14 -6.71
N GLY A 158 -4.53 2.16 -6.30
CA GLY A 158 -5.11 3.15 -7.23
C GLY A 158 -4.04 3.88 -8.04
N LEU A 159 -2.98 4.36 -7.37
CA LEU A 159 -1.85 5.05 -8.00
C LEU A 159 -1.12 4.12 -8.97
N PHE A 160 -0.90 2.88 -8.54
CA PHE A 160 -0.22 1.88 -9.36
C PHE A 160 -1.01 1.55 -10.62
N ASN A 161 -2.32 1.37 -10.51
CA ASN A 161 -3.20 1.12 -11.65
C ASN A 161 -3.28 2.30 -12.64
N GLN A 162 -2.94 3.52 -12.22
CA GLN A 162 -2.78 4.65 -13.13
C GLN A 162 -1.45 4.59 -13.93
N ARG A 163 -0.41 3.94 -13.39
CA ARG A 163 0.94 3.92 -13.99
C ARG A 163 1.24 2.65 -14.78
N LEU A 164 0.74 1.50 -14.33
CA LEU A 164 0.88 0.19 -15.00
C LEU A 164 -0.48 -0.45 -15.27
N ASN A 165 -0.54 -1.30 -16.28
CA ASN A 165 -1.65 -2.24 -16.40
C ASN A 165 -1.48 -3.33 -15.33
N VAL A 166 -2.36 -3.33 -14.33
CA VAL A 166 -2.34 -4.32 -13.26
C VAL A 166 -2.89 -5.64 -13.81
N VAL A 167 -1.99 -6.58 -14.08
CA VAL A 167 -2.32 -7.95 -14.49
C VAL A 167 -2.50 -8.82 -13.23
N PRO A 168 -3.40 -9.82 -13.21
CA PRO A 168 -3.60 -10.69 -12.05
C PRO A 168 -2.32 -11.32 -11.48
N MET A 169 -1.35 -11.64 -12.33
CA MET A 169 -0.05 -12.18 -11.92
C MET A 169 0.77 -11.18 -11.08
N LEU A 170 0.70 -9.89 -11.42
CA LEU A 170 1.33 -8.83 -10.66
C LEU A 170 0.63 -8.63 -9.32
N LEU A 171 -0.70 -8.67 -9.30
CA LEU A 171 -1.48 -8.65 -8.06
C LEU A 171 -1.10 -9.82 -7.13
N ALA A 172 -0.97 -11.04 -7.67
CA ALA A 172 -0.53 -12.20 -6.91
C ALA A 172 0.89 -12.02 -6.34
N SER A 173 1.81 -11.45 -7.13
CA SER A 173 3.17 -11.15 -6.69
C SER A 173 3.19 -10.11 -5.56
N LEU A 174 2.33 -9.10 -5.62
CA LEU A 174 2.18 -8.09 -4.56
C LEU A 174 1.63 -8.68 -3.27
N LEU A 175 0.60 -9.52 -3.37
CA LEU A 175 0.03 -10.21 -2.21
C LEU A 175 1.06 -11.17 -1.58
N CYS A 176 1.85 -11.85 -2.40
CA CYS A 176 2.97 -12.67 -1.94
C CYS A 176 4.01 -11.80 -1.20
N GLY A 177 4.41 -10.67 -1.77
CA GLY A 177 5.30 -9.70 -1.12
C GLY A 177 4.79 -9.24 0.24
N SER A 178 3.50 -8.90 0.34
CA SER A 178 2.82 -8.56 1.61
C SER A 178 2.92 -9.69 2.64
N ALA A 179 2.62 -10.93 2.23
CA ALA A 179 2.64 -12.08 3.12
C ALA A 179 4.05 -12.41 3.62
N VAL A 180 5.05 -12.37 2.72
CA VAL A 180 6.46 -12.58 3.09
C VAL A 180 6.94 -11.46 4.02
N GLY A 181 6.53 -10.22 3.76
CA GLY A 181 6.78 -9.07 4.65
C GLY A 181 6.19 -9.30 6.03
N ALA A 182 4.95 -9.76 6.11
CA ALA A 182 4.29 -10.06 7.38
C ALA A 182 5.05 -11.14 8.16
N MET A 183 5.43 -12.24 7.52
CA MET A 183 6.20 -13.32 8.17
C MET A 183 7.57 -12.83 8.64
N THR A 184 8.28 -12.06 7.81
CA THR A 184 9.64 -11.59 8.11
C THR A 184 9.64 -10.56 9.22
N LEU A 185 8.78 -9.54 9.13
CA LEU A 185 8.71 -8.46 10.11
C LEU A 185 8.16 -8.94 11.45
N GLN A 186 7.21 -9.88 11.48
CA GLN A 186 6.78 -10.52 12.73
C GLN A 186 7.93 -11.23 13.42
N LYS A 187 8.74 -12.00 12.68
CA LYS A 187 9.91 -12.68 13.25
C LYS A 187 10.95 -11.69 13.79
N ILE A 188 11.09 -10.52 13.17
CA ILE A 188 12.01 -9.46 13.65
C ILE A 188 11.44 -8.77 14.89
N ALA A 189 10.12 -8.57 14.94
CA ALA A 189 9.44 -7.89 16.04
C ALA A 189 9.30 -8.75 17.31
N GLY A 190 9.41 -10.07 17.21
CA GLY A 190 9.34 -11.02 18.33
C GLY A 190 8.16 -11.98 18.21
#